data_AF-A0A840IRL5-F1
#
_entry.id   AF-A0A840IRL5-F1
#
_cell.length_a   1.000
_cell.length_b   1.000
_cell.length_c   1.000
_cell.angle_alpha   90.00
_cell.angle_beta   90.00
_cell.angle_gamma   90.00
#
_symmetry.space_group_name_H-M   'P 1'
#
loop_
_entity.id
_entity.type
_entity.pdbx_description
1 polymer ?
#
loop_
_entity_poly.entity_id
_entity_poly.type
_entity_poly.pdbx_seq_one_letter_code
_entity_poly.pdbx_strand_id
1 'polypeptide(L)'
;MSLGKGTALVNGAAEHGGSGFAMDAAELTAVIRLWEDELGKVTADGHAIDEILTVFRAPAADPASTEYAAAGADSLRTLREQNDSMRRYVEDYLGRLRTARDRVVEVDRANADLGRAR
;
A
#
# COMPACT_ATOMS: atom_id res chain seq x y z
N MET A 1 27.02 11.18 -27.33
CA MET A 1 26.40 11.47 -26.02
C MET A 1 25.22 10.54 -25.85
N SER A 2 25.29 9.61 -24.89
CA SER A 2 24.15 8.74 -24.55
C SER A 2 23.15 9.56 -23.75
N LEU A 3 21.93 9.73 -24.25
CA LEU A 3 20.83 10.33 -23.49
C LEU A 3 20.44 9.30 -22.42
N GLY A 4 20.62 9.64 -21.14
CA GLY A 4 20.36 8.73 -20.02
C GLY A 4 18.86 8.39 -19.92
N LYS A 5 18.56 7.15 -19.54
CA LYS A 5 17.20 6.73 -19.16
C LYS A 5 16.69 7.59 -18.00
N GLY A 6 15.41 7.93 -18.02
CA GLY A 6 14.73 8.63 -16.94
C GLY A 6 14.72 7.78 -15.67
N THR A 7 14.88 8.43 -14.51
CA THR A 7 14.73 7.80 -13.20
C THR A 7 13.94 8.71 -12.28
N ALA A 8 13.18 8.10 -11.35
CA ALA A 8 12.50 8.83 -10.28
C ALA A 8 13.07 8.43 -8.93
N LEU A 9 13.25 9.41 -8.04
CA LEU A 9 13.57 9.15 -6.63
C LEU A 9 12.29 8.73 -5.91
N VAL A 10 12.32 7.52 -5.35
CA VAL A 10 11.25 7.01 -4.48
C VAL A 10 11.78 6.91 -3.06
N ASN A 11 11.07 7.54 -2.13
CA ASN A 11 11.30 7.35 -0.70
C ASN A 11 10.57 6.08 -0.27
N GLY A 12 11.25 5.20 0.48
CA GLY A 12 10.63 4.01 1.06
C GLY A 12 9.54 4.35 2.09
N ALA A 13 8.78 3.35 2.52
CA ALA A 13 7.67 3.48 3.45
C ALA A 13 8.02 4.13 4.81
N ALA A 14 9.32 4.18 5.16
CA ALA A 14 9.80 4.91 6.33
C ALA A 14 10.06 6.39 5.97
N GLU A 15 9.21 7.29 6.48
CA GLU A 15 9.35 8.74 6.30
C GLU A 15 10.57 9.36 7.02
N HIS A 16 11.36 8.57 7.76
CA HIS A 16 12.51 9.04 8.53
C HIS A 16 13.82 8.49 7.96
N GLY A 17 14.43 9.23 7.02
CA GLY A 17 15.84 9.05 6.66
C GLY A 17 16.14 8.89 5.16
N GLY A 18 16.17 10.01 4.44
CA GLY A 18 17.26 10.40 3.52
C GLY A 18 17.88 9.46 2.48
N SER A 19 17.26 8.35 2.08
CA SER A 19 17.78 7.47 1.01
C SER A 19 16.70 7.17 -0.02
N GLY A 20 16.47 8.12 -0.93
CA GLY A 20 15.64 7.85 -2.11
C GLY A 20 16.41 6.99 -3.10
N PHE A 21 15.82 5.90 -3.58
CA PHE A 21 16.40 5.10 -4.66
C PHE A 21 15.94 5.65 -6.01
N ALA A 22 16.87 5.83 -6.94
CA ALA A 22 16.53 6.16 -8.31
C ALA A 22 16.05 4.89 -9.02
N MET A 23 14.80 4.88 -9.47
CA MET A 23 14.18 3.74 -10.15
C MET A 23 13.77 4.10 -11.57
N ASP A 24 13.94 3.16 -12.50
CA ASP A 24 13.38 3.26 -13.85
C ASP A 24 11.90 2.80 -13.91
N ALA A 25 11.27 2.92 -15.08
CA ALA A 25 9.85 2.57 -15.24
C ALA A 25 9.55 1.09 -15.00
N ALA A 26 10.50 0.18 -15.29
CA ALA A 26 10.33 -1.24 -15.10
C ALA A 26 10.44 -1.60 -13.61
N GLU A 27 11.40 -1.01 -12.91
CA GLU A 27 11.55 -1.15 -11.45
C GLU A 27 10.33 -0.60 -10.71
N LEU A 28 9.84 0.59 -11.08
CA LEU A 28 8.61 1.15 -10.52
C LEU A 28 7.40 0.26 -10.76
N THR A 29 7.29 -0.33 -11.95
CA THR A 29 6.21 -1.28 -12.26
C THR A 29 6.29 -2.54 -11.40
N ALA A 30 7.49 -3.06 -11.13
CA ALA A 30 7.68 -4.20 -10.25
C ALA A 30 7.28 -3.87 -8.80
N VAL A 31 7.70 -2.71 -8.29
CA VAL A 31 7.31 -2.25 -6.94
C VAL A 31 5.81 -2.01 -6.83
N ILE A 32 5.17 -1.41 -7.85
CA ILE A 32 3.71 -1.23 -7.88
C ILE A 32 2.99 -2.57 -7.72
N ARG A 33 3.42 -3.62 -8.44
CA ARG A 33 2.79 -4.95 -8.33
C ARG A 33 2.90 -5.52 -6.92
N LEU A 34 4.06 -5.40 -6.28
CA LEU A 34 4.24 -5.85 -4.89
C LEU A 34 3.26 -5.15 -3.95
N TRP A 35 3.08 -3.83 -4.10
CA TRP A 35 2.13 -3.09 -3.26
C TRP A 35 0.66 -3.35 -3.62
N GLU A 36 0.35 -3.67 -4.88
CA GLU A 36 -0.99 -4.15 -5.28
C GLU A 36 -1.31 -5.50 -4.64
N ASP A 37 -0.34 -6.41 -4.56
CA ASP A 37 -0.49 -7.68 -3.86
C ASP A 37 -0.69 -7.47 -2.35
N GLU A 38 0.08 -6.57 -1.73
CA GLU A 38 -0.10 -6.22 -0.31
C GLU A 38 -1.46 -5.57 -0.05
N LEU A 39 -1.93 -4.68 -0.94
CA LEU A 39 -3.29 -4.11 -0.84
C LEU A 39 -4.35 -5.21 -0.84
N GLY A 40 -4.17 -6.22 -1.69
CA GLY A 40 -5.05 -7.39 -1.73
C GLY A 40 -5.09 -8.13 -0.40
N LYS A 41 -3.93 -8.38 0.22
CA LYS A 41 -3.83 -9.03 1.54
C LYS A 41 -4.50 -8.20 2.64
N VAL A 42 -4.19 -6.90 2.71
CA VAL A 42 -4.78 -6.00 3.71
C VAL A 42 -6.30 -5.95 3.59
N THR A 43 -6.82 -5.94 2.36
CA THR A 43 -8.26 -5.98 2.09
C THR A 43 -8.89 -7.29 2.55
N ALA A 44 -8.24 -8.42 2.24
CA ALA A 44 -8.70 -9.74 2.70
C ALA A 44 -8.72 -9.87 4.23
N ASP A 45 -7.68 -9.35 4.91
CA ASP A 45 -7.62 -9.31 6.36
C ASP A 45 -8.76 -8.47 6.95
N GLY A 46 -9.08 -7.33 6.32
CA GLY A 46 -10.23 -6.50 6.69
C GLY A 46 -11.53 -7.31 6.65
N HIS A 47 -11.78 -8.04 5.56
CA HIS A 47 -12.95 -8.91 5.45
C HIS A 47 -12.99 -10.01 6.51
N ALA A 48 -11.86 -10.66 6.78
CA ALA A 48 -11.78 -11.68 7.82
C ALA A 48 -12.11 -11.11 9.22
N ILE A 49 -11.67 -9.88 9.52
CA ILE A 49 -12.02 -9.21 10.78
C ILE A 49 -13.52 -8.96 10.89
N ASP A 50 -14.18 -8.53 9.80
CA ASP A 50 -15.64 -8.33 9.76
C ASP A 50 -16.40 -9.65 9.97
N GLU A 51 -15.94 -10.74 9.35
CA GLU A 51 -16.52 -12.06 9.51
C GLU A 51 -16.43 -12.52 10.97
N ILE A 52 -15.27 -12.32 11.61
CA ILE A 52 -15.09 -12.64 13.03
C ILE A 52 -16.03 -11.78 13.89
N LEU A 53 -16.05 -10.46 13.69
CA LEU A 53 -16.93 -9.54 14.43
C LEU A 53 -18.41 -9.94 14.35
N THR A 54 -18.84 -10.47 13.20
CA THR A 54 -20.23 -10.90 12.98
C THR A 54 -20.62 -12.10 13.85
N VAL A 55 -19.67 -13.00 14.13
CA VAL A 55 -19.94 -14.22 14.90
C VAL A 55 -19.42 -14.17 16.33
N PHE A 56 -18.60 -13.17 16.67
CA PHE A 56 -17.98 -13.01 17.98
C PHE A 56 -19.02 -12.63 19.04
N ARG A 57 -19.39 -13.60 19.88
CA ARG A 57 -20.42 -13.47 20.91
C ARG A 57 -20.03 -14.23 22.16
N ALA A 58 -20.63 -13.85 23.28
CA ALA A 58 -20.44 -14.53 24.55
C ALA A 58 -20.84 -16.02 24.44
N PRO A 59 -20.00 -16.96 24.94
CA PRO A 59 -20.33 -18.38 24.92
C PRO A 59 -21.47 -18.75 25.87
N ALA A 60 -21.70 -17.92 26.91
CA ALA A 60 -22.78 -18.06 27.86
C ALA A 60 -23.27 -16.68 28.33
N ALA A 61 -24.45 -16.64 28.97
CA ALA A 61 -25.08 -15.40 29.43
C ALA A 61 -24.61 -14.95 30.83
N ASP A 62 -23.56 -15.57 31.37
CA ASP A 62 -22.99 -15.12 32.64
C ASP A 62 -22.20 -13.81 32.46
N PRO A 63 -22.01 -13.03 33.55
CA PRO A 63 -21.30 -11.76 33.48
C PRO A 63 -19.90 -11.86 32.91
N ALA A 64 -19.12 -12.89 33.27
CA ALA A 64 -17.73 -13.02 32.82
C ALA A 64 -17.66 -13.30 31.32
N SER A 65 -18.51 -14.19 30.80
CA SER A 65 -18.62 -14.45 29.36
C SER A 65 -19.02 -13.20 28.57
N THR A 66 -19.94 -12.41 29.11
CA THR A 66 -20.44 -11.18 28.48
C THR A 66 -19.35 -10.10 28.43
N GLU A 67 -18.65 -9.86 29.55
CA GLU A 67 -17.56 -8.90 29.64
C GLU A 67 -16.39 -9.29 28.73
N TYR A 68 -16.03 -10.58 28.69
CA TYR A 68 -15.00 -11.08 27.79
C TYR A 68 -15.35 -10.82 26.31
N ALA A 69 -16.59 -11.12 25.91
CA ALA A 69 -17.04 -10.89 24.54
C ALA A 69 -17.10 -9.40 24.19
N ALA A 70 -17.47 -8.53 25.14
CA ALA A 70 -17.44 -7.08 24.92
C ALA A 70 -16.00 -6.59 24.67
N ALA A 71 -15.06 -6.95 25.55
CA ALA A 71 -13.65 -6.54 25.42
C ALA A 71 -12.98 -7.09 24.14
N GLY A 72 -13.30 -8.34 23.77
CA GLY A 72 -12.82 -8.92 22.52
C GLY A 72 -13.39 -8.21 21.29
N ALA A 73 -14.67 -7.85 21.29
CA ALA A 73 -15.29 -7.09 20.21
C ALA A 73 -14.66 -5.69 20.06
N ASP A 74 -14.35 -5.01 21.17
CA ASP A 74 -13.66 -3.70 21.14
C ASP A 74 -12.25 -3.82 20.58
N SER A 75 -11.54 -4.89 20.91
CA SER A 75 -10.21 -5.18 20.36
C SER A 75 -10.27 -5.43 18.85
N LEU A 76 -11.26 -6.18 18.38
CA LEU A 76 -11.48 -6.45 16.96
C LEU A 76 -11.88 -5.18 16.17
N ARG A 77 -12.70 -4.29 16.75
CA ARG A 77 -13.03 -3.00 16.12
C ARG A 77 -11.78 -2.12 15.98
N THR A 78 -10.95 -2.07 17.01
CA THR A 78 -9.67 -1.35 16.96
C THR A 78 -8.75 -1.93 15.88
N LEU A 79 -8.66 -3.27 15.79
CA LEU A 79 -7.89 -3.93 14.73
C LEU A 79 -8.42 -3.59 13.34
N ARG A 80 -9.75 -3.52 13.17
CA ARG A 80 -10.37 -3.10 11.90
C ARG A 80 -9.99 -1.67 11.53
N GLU A 81 -10.05 -0.73 12.48
CA GLU A 81 -9.65 0.67 12.23
C GLU A 81 -8.18 0.80 11.83
N GLN A 82 -7.30 0.00 12.44
CA GLN A 82 -5.88 -0.07 12.08
C GLN A 82 -5.69 -0.65 10.67
N ASN A 83 -6.39 -1.74 10.34
CA ASN A 83 -6.37 -2.33 9.00
C ASN A 83 -6.85 -1.33 7.93
N ASP A 84 -7.95 -0.61 8.17
CA ASP A 84 -8.46 0.44 7.28
C ASP A 84 -7.49 1.62 7.12
N SER A 85 -6.75 1.95 8.17
CA SER A 85 -5.69 2.97 8.09
C SER A 85 -4.51 2.50 7.24
N MET A 86 -4.12 1.23 7.36
CA MET A 86 -3.08 0.62 6.55
C MET A 86 -3.52 0.52 5.08
N ARG A 87 -4.77 0.14 4.80
CA ARG A 87 -5.32 0.10 3.43
C ARG A 87 -5.21 1.46 2.74
N ARG A 88 -5.66 2.52 3.41
CA ARG A 88 -5.58 3.90 2.89
C ARG A 88 -4.15 4.35 2.64
N TYR A 89 -3.22 3.98 3.53
CA TYR A 89 -1.80 4.27 3.33
C TYR A 89 -1.26 3.60 2.05
N VAL A 90 -1.58 2.31 1.84
CA VAL A 90 -1.14 1.58 0.65
C VAL A 90 -1.74 2.18 -0.63
N GLU A 91 -3.02 2.55 -0.61
CA GLU A 91 -3.71 3.20 -1.74
C GLU A 91 -3.03 4.54 -2.12
N ASP A 92 -2.74 5.40 -1.15
CA ASP A 92 -2.02 6.66 -1.38
C ASP A 92 -0.61 6.41 -1.93
N TYR A 93 0.12 5.48 -1.33
CA TYR A 93 1.48 5.15 -1.75
C TYR A 93 1.52 4.60 -3.18
N LEU A 94 0.57 3.74 -3.56
CA LEU A 94 0.39 3.28 -4.94
C LEU A 94 0.13 4.45 -5.91
N GLY A 95 -0.67 5.45 -5.50
CA GLY A 95 -0.89 6.67 -6.28
C GLY A 95 0.40 7.43 -6.56
N ARG A 96 1.26 7.57 -5.54
CA ARG A 96 2.58 8.21 -5.64
C ARG A 96 3.52 7.43 -6.56
N LEU A 97 3.56 6.10 -6.44
CA LEU A 97 4.37 5.23 -7.31
C LEU A 97 3.95 5.31 -8.78
N ARG A 98 2.64 5.27 -9.05
CA ARG A 98 2.09 5.40 -10.42
C ARG A 98 2.45 6.75 -11.04
N THR A 99 2.31 7.83 -10.26
CA THR A 99 2.71 9.17 -10.69
C THR A 99 4.21 9.25 -11.01
N ALA A 100 5.06 8.62 -10.19
CA ALA A 100 6.50 8.56 -10.44
C ALA A 100 6.82 7.78 -11.72
N ARG A 101 6.20 6.61 -11.92
CA ARG A 101 6.35 5.80 -13.14
C ARG A 101 5.99 6.59 -14.39
N ASP A 102 4.83 7.25 -14.38
CA ASP A 102 4.34 7.97 -15.55
C ASP A 102 5.29 9.12 -15.93
N ARG A 103 5.86 9.83 -14.94
CA ARG A 103 6.91 10.84 -15.18
C ARG A 103 8.16 10.25 -15.83
N VAL A 104 8.62 9.08 -15.37
CA VAL A 104 9.79 8.41 -15.96
C VAL A 104 9.53 8.04 -17.42
N VAL A 105 8.36 7.47 -17.70
CA VAL A 105 7.96 7.09 -19.07
C VAL A 105 7.90 8.31 -20.00
N GLU A 106 7.38 9.44 -19.55
CA GLU A 106 7.35 10.67 -20.36
C GLU A 106 8.75 11.20 -20.67
N VAL A 107 9.67 11.17 -19.70
CA VAL A 107 11.07 11.56 -19.90
C VAL A 107 11.75 10.64 -20.92
N ASP A 108 11.55 9.33 -20.80
CA ASP A 108 12.10 8.35 -21.74
C ASP A 108 11.60 8.57 -23.16
N ARG A 109 10.30 8.87 -23.33
CA ARG A 109 9.69 9.19 -24.63
C ARG A 109 10.30 10.46 -25.23
N ALA A 110 10.38 11.53 -24.45
CA ALA A 110 10.94 12.81 -24.91
C ALA A 110 12.41 12.65 -25.36
N ASN A 111 13.21 11.88 -24.61
CA ASN A 111 14.59 11.58 -24.96
C ASN A 111 14.70 10.74 -26.25
N ALA A 112 13.81 9.76 -26.44
CA ALA A 112 13.75 8.96 -27.65
C ALA A 112 13.38 9.81 -28.89
N ASP A 113 12.44 10.75 -28.74
CA ASP A 113 12.04 11.65 -29.83
C ASP A 113 13.16 12.62 -30.23
N LEU A 114 13.86 13.20 -29.26
CA LEU A 114 15.04 14.03 -29.51
C LEU A 114 16.17 13.27 -30.21
N GLY A 115 16.36 11.99 -29.85
CA GLY A 115 17.32 11.12 -30.51
C GLY A 115 16.98 10.78 -31.95
N ARG A 116 15.69 10.79 -32.33
CA ARG A 116 15.21 10.52 -33.70
C ARG A 116 15.22 11.75 -34.61
N ALA A 117 15.18 12.95 -34.04
CA ALA A 117 15.19 14.22 -34.78
C ALA A 117 16.60 14.70 -35.19
N ARG A 118 17.64 13.89 -34.94
CA ARG A 118 19.05 14.24 -35.10
C ARG A 118 19.73 13.28 -36.07
#